data_AF-A0AAV4JFV8-F1
#
_entry.id   AF-A0AAV4JFV8-F1
#
_cell.length_a   1.000
_cell.length_b   1.000
_cell.length_c   1.000
_cell.angle_alpha   90.00
_cell.angle_beta   90.00
_cell.angle_gamma   90.00
#
_symmetry.space_group_name_H-M   'P 1'
#
loop_
_entity.id
_entity.type
_entity.pdbx_description
1 polymer ?
#
loop_
_entity_poly.entity_id
_entity_poly.type
_entity_poly.pdbx_seq_one_letter_code
_entity_poly.pdbx_strand_id
1 'polypeptide(L)'
;MPIFPQAQKVIRSNSNKWFVSEQEYPFRFYPPWCKGYGVFMTRDVVKKLYLASSDIRDFWIDDVYVTGILAWRAGIQVRNFRQKHATVTHNQFENNDIHAMFVWATFTKRRSHRAYWKAMVAAQDRL
;
A
#
# COMPACT_ATOMS: atom_id res chain seq x y z
N MET A 1 16.71 1.22 -16.24
CA MET A 1 15.80 1.67 -15.16
C MET A 1 14.79 0.55 -14.90
N PRO A 2 14.53 0.12 -13.66
CA PRO A 2 13.56 -0.94 -13.42
C PRO A 2 12.16 -0.47 -13.82
N ILE A 3 11.51 -1.30 -14.64
CA ILE A 3 10.16 -1.08 -15.17
C ILE A 3 9.17 -1.24 -14.01
N PHE A 4 8.33 -0.24 -13.77
CA PHE A 4 7.24 -0.37 -12.78
C PHE A 4 6.37 -1.59 -13.13
N PRO A 5 6.02 -2.47 -12.18
CA PRO A 5 4.89 -3.37 -12.38
C PRO A 5 3.65 -2.49 -12.60
N GLN A 6 3.06 -2.56 -13.79
CA GLN A 6 2.01 -1.61 -14.20
C GLN A 6 0.69 -1.98 -13.52
N ALA A 7 0.09 -1.04 -12.77
CA ALA A 7 -1.18 -1.27 -12.09
C ALA A 7 -2.36 -0.59 -12.79
N GLN A 8 -2.29 0.74 -12.96
CA GLN A 8 -3.36 1.51 -13.59
C GLN A 8 -2.78 2.62 -14.47
N LYS A 9 -3.37 2.83 -15.65
CA LYS A 9 -3.01 3.94 -16.54
C LYS A 9 -3.44 5.27 -15.92
N VAL A 10 -2.55 6.26 -15.98
CA VAL A 10 -2.83 7.62 -15.48
C VAL A 10 -3.89 8.28 -16.35
N ILE A 11 -4.87 8.92 -15.71
CA ILE A 11 -5.97 9.58 -16.41
C ILE A 11 -5.50 10.98 -16.83
N ARG A 12 -5.47 11.21 -18.14
CA ARG A 12 -5.02 12.48 -18.77
C ARG A 12 -6.16 13.32 -19.34
N SER A 13 -7.41 12.99 -19.03
CA SER A 13 -8.58 13.77 -19.46
C SER A 13 -8.94 14.82 -18.41
N ASN A 14 -8.84 16.10 -18.76
CA ASN A 14 -9.09 17.23 -17.84
C ASN A 14 -10.51 17.25 -17.22
N SER A 15 -11.47 16.57 -17.85
CA SER A 15 -12.85 16.45 -17.34
C SER A 15 -13.03 15.41 -16.23
N ASN A 16 -12.00 14.63 -15.91
CA ASN A 16 -12.07 13.59 -14.90
C ASN A 16 -11.59 14.12 -13.55
N LYS A 17 -12.30 13.79 -12.46
CA LYS A 17 -11.88 14.08 -11.09
C LYS A 17 -10.44 13.65 -10.80
N TRP A 18 -10.03 12.51 -11.35
CA TRP A 18 -8.73 11.88 -11.15
C TRP A 18 -7.70 12.25 -12.22
N PHE A 19 -7.89 13.39 -12.89
CA PHE A 19 -6.96 13.93 -13.87
C PHE A 19 -5.60 14.23 -13.23
N VAL A 20 -4.53 13.85 -13.92
CA VAL A 20 -3.15 14.14 -13.55
C VAL A 20 -2.40 14.59 -14.79
N SER A 21 -1.69 15.73 -14.73
CA SER A 21 -0.93 16.26 -15.85
C SER A 21 0.42 15.55 -16.02
N GLU A 22 1.01 15.60 -17.21
CA GLU A 22 2.35 15.04 -17.43
C GLU A 22 3.43 15.81 -16.64
N GLN A 23 3.22 17.10 -16.35
CA GLN A 23 4.12 17.85 -15.48
C GLN A 23 4.05 17.36 -14.02
N GLU A 24 2.88 16.92 -13.56
CA GLU A 24 2.67 16.43 -12.20
C GLU A 24 3.21 15.01 -12.01
N TYR A 25 2.97 14.14 -12.99
CA TYR A 25 3.46 12.76 -12.98
C TYR A 25 3.81 12.36 -14.42
N PRO A 26 5.10 12.24 -14.78
CA PRO A 26 5.50 12.03 -16.18
C PRO A 26 5.28 10.60 -16.68
N PHE A 27 5.04 9.63 -15.79
CA PHE A 27 4.90 8.23 -16.18
C PHE A 27 3.48 7.92 -16.68
N ARG A 28 3.36 6.96 -17.60
CA ARG A 28 2.06 6.54 -18.17
C ARG A 28 1.22 5.70 -17.22
N PHE A 29 1.85 5.05 -16.24
CA PHE A 29 1.23 4.13 -15.30
C PHE A 29 1.61 4.45 -13.87
N TYR A 30 0.68 4.24 -12.95
CA TYR A 30 0.98 4.20 -11.52
C TYR A 30 1.70 2.89 -11.15
N PRO A 31 2.60 2.92 -10.14
CA PRO A 31 3.11 1.69 -9.52
C PRO A 31 1.96 0.88 -8.89
N PRO A 32 2.16 -0.37 -8.49
CA PRO A 32 1.18 -1.12 -7.71
C PRO A 32 0.87 -0.37 -6.42
N TRP A 33 -0.41 -0.17 -6.15
CA TRP A 33 -0.89 0.61 -5.01
C TRP A 33 -2.17 -0.01 -4.44
N CYS A 34 -2.49 0.34 -3.19
CA CYS A 34 -3.63 -0.16 -2.44
C CYS A 34 -4.89 0.67 -2.70
N LYS A 35 -5.78 0.20 -3.58
CA LYS A 35 -7.09 0.83 -3.80
C LYS A 35 -8.08 0.53 -2.68
N GLY A 36 -8.43 1.54 -1.88
CA GLY A 36 -9.48 1.41 -0.87
C GLY A 36 -9.39 2.39 0.30
N TYR A 37 -10.27 2.20 1.28
CA TYR A 37 -10.52 3.14 2.38
C TYR A 37 -9.49 3.12 3.53
N GLY A 38 -8.54 2.18 3.52
CA GLY A 38 -7.60 2.06 4.63
C GLY A 38 -6.52 1.03 4.38
N VAL A 39 -5.38 1.22 5.05
CA VAL A 39 -4.23 0.33 5.00
C VAL A 39 -3.73 -0.02 6.39
N PHE A 40 -3.26 -1.26 6.56
CA PHE A 40 -2.49 -1.67 7.74
C PHE A 40 -1.02 -1.76 7.39
N MET A 41 -0.16 -1.25 8.27
CA MET A 41 1.30 -1.25 8.13
C MET A 41 1.94 -1.27 9.53
N THR A 42 3.18 -1.79 9.61
CA THR A 42 4.00 -1.77 10.82
C THR A 42 4.69 -0.42 11.03
N ARG A 43 5.17 -0.18 12.25
CA ARG A 43 5.81 1.09 12.61
C ARG A 43 7.08 1.38 11.82
N ASP A 44 7.87 0.36 11.46
CA ASP A 44 9.08 0.55 10.65
C ASP A 44 8.73 0.94 9.20
N VAL A 45 7.66 0.38 8.64
CA VAL A 45 7.12 0.77 7.33
C VAL A 45 6.70 2.24 7.34
N VAL A 46 5.97 2.67 8.37
CA VAL A 46 5.59 4.09 8.54
C VAL A 46 6.83 4.99 8.52
N LYS A 47 7.89 4.62 9.27
CA LYS A 47 9.14 5.39 9.29
C LYS A 47 9.81 5.45 7.92
N LYS A 48 9.86 4.33 7.19
CA LYS A 48 10.44 4.28 5.84
C LYS A 48 9.67 5.15 4.85
N LEU A 49 8.33 5.13 4.91
CA LEU A 49 7.49 5.98 4.07
C LEU A 49 7.70 7.46 4.38
N TYR A 50 7.78 7.82 5.66
CA TYR A 50 8.07 9.19 6.10
C TYR A 50 9.46 9.69 5.62
N LEU A 51 10.48 8.83 5.67
CA LEU A 51 11.79 9.17 5.11
C LEU A 51 11.75 9.26 3.59
N ALA A 52 10.98 8.41 2.90
CA ALA A 52 10.84 8.48 1.45
C ALA A 52 10.10 9.76 0.99
N SER A 53 9.19 10.32 1.80
CA SER A 53 8.47 11.54 1.44
C SER A 53 9.34 12.79 1.43
N SER A 54 10.53 12.79 2.05
CA SER A 54 11.43 13.96 1.98
C SER A 54 11.98 14.21 0.58
N ASP A 55 12.11 13.15 -0.22
CA ASP A 55 12.77 13.18 -1.53
C ASP A 55 11.77 13.21 -2.70
N ILE A 56 10.49 12.98 -2.42
CA ILE A 56 9.46 12.80 -3.43
C ILE A 56 8.46 13.94 -3.32
N ARG A 57 8.28 14.68 -4.43
CA ARG A 57 7.26 15.72 -4.51
C ARG A 57 5.89 15.17 -4.15
N ASP A 58 5.16 15.93 -3.34
CA ASP A 58 3.79 15.63 -2.95
C ASP A 58 2.91 15.34 -4.17
N PHE A 59 2.04 14.34 -4.02
CA PHE A 59 1.10 13.91 -5.03
C PHE A 59 -0.29 13.84 -4.41
N TRP A 60 -1.29 14.47 -5.06
CA TRP A 60 -2.58 14.76 -4.42
C TRP A 60 -3.46 13.53 -4.24
N ILE A 61 -3.23 12.47 -5.01
CA ILE A 61 -3.93 11.19 -4.84
C ILE A 61 -3.20 10.41 -3.74
N ASP A 62 -3.71 10.48 -2.51
CA ASP A 62 -3.08 9.99 -1.29
C ASP A 62 -2.76 8.49 -1.33
N ASP A 63 -3.70 7.68 -1.80
CA ASP A 63 -3.54 6.23 -1.91
C ASP A 63 -2.45 5.85 -2.92
N VAL A 64 -2.38 6.50 -4.07
CA VAL A 64 -1.30 6.37 -5.06
C VAL A 64 0.03 6.88 -4.49
N TYR A 65 0.01 8.02 -3.79
CA TYR A 65 1.21 8.64 -3.22
C TYR A 65 1.84 7.75 -2.16
N VAL A 66 1.11 7.45 -1.08
CA VAL A 66 1.63 6.74 0.09
C VAL A 66 1.87 5.27 -0.22
N THR A 67 0.87 4.62 -0.80
CA THR A 67 0.88 3.16 -0.95
C THR A 67 1.49 2.71 -2.27
N GLY A 68 1.69 3.62 -3.22
CA GLY A 68 2.32 3.33 -4.52
C GLY A 68 3.70 3.93 -4.64
N ILE A 69 3.78 5.27 -4.77
CA ILE A 69 5.01 6.00 -5.08
C ILE A 69 6.02 5.88 -3.94
N LEU A 70 5.63 6.23 -2.71
CA LEU A 70 6.50 6.16 -1.55
C LEU A 70 6.88 4.72 -1.20
N ALA A 71 5.92 3.81 -1.23
CA ALA A 71 6.16 2.38 -0.99
C ALA A 71 7.20 1.82 -1.97
N TRP A 72 7.06 2.12 -3.27
CA TRP A 72 8.03 1.71 -4.28
C TRP A 72 9.41 2.33 -4.04
N ARG A 73 9.48 3.64 -3.74
CA ARG A 73 10.73 4.36 -3.45
C ARG A 73 11.46 3.78 -2.23
N ALA A 74 10.71 3.33 -1.23
CA ALA A 74 11.21 2.72 -0.01
C ALA A 74 11.46 1.20 -0.13
N GLY A 75 11.24 0.60 -1.30
CA GLY A 75 11.42 -0.85 -1.51
C GLY A 75 10.38 -1.72 -0.79
N ILE A 76 9.25 -1.13 -0.38
CA ILE A 76 8.16 -1.82 0.32
C ILE A 76 7.27 -2.51 -0.73
N GLN A 77 7.02 -3.80 -0.52
CA GLN A 77 6.10 -4.55 -1.37
C GLN A 77 4.66 -4.38 -0.89
N VAL A 78 3.83 -3.85 -1.77
CA VAL A 78 2.39 -3.75 -1.56
C VAL A 78 1.75 -5.13 -1.81
N ARG A 79 0.98 -5.64 -0.84
CA ARG A 79 0.37 -6.97 -0.94
C ARG A 79 -1.15 -6.84 -0.84
N ASN A 80 -1.85 -7.28 -1.88
CA ASN A 80 -3.31 -7.34 -1.82
C ASN A 80 -3.73 -8.52 -0.93
N PHE A 81 -4.33 -8.19 0.21
CA PHE A 81 -4.74 -9.17 1.21
C PHE A 81 -5.83 -10.13 0.73
N ARG A 82 -6.58 -9.77 -0.32
CA ARG A 82 -7.67 -10.59 -0.86
C ARG A 82 -7.21 -11.99 -1.28
N GLN A 83 -5.93 -12.16 -1.60
CA GLN A 83 -5.35 -13.46 -1.98
C GLN A 83 -4.90 -14.31 -0.77
N LYS A 84 -4.54 -13.73 0.38
CA LYS A 84 -4.03 -14.51 1.53
C LYS A 84 -5.12 -14.99 2.48
N HIS A 85 -6.28 -14.33 2.57
CA HIS A 85 -7.35 -14.75 3.50
C HIS A 85 -8.28 -15.86 3.04
N ALA A 86 -8.11 -16.39 1.83
CA ALA A 86 -8.63 -17.74 1.54
C ALA A 86 -7.90 -18.82 2.37
N THR A 87 -6.73 -18.50 2.93
CA THR A 87 -5.85 -19.49 3.58
C THR A 87 -5.42 -19.09 5.00
N VAL A 88 -5.31 -17.80 5.34
CA VAL A 88 -4.91 -17.32 6.67
C VAL A 88 -6.11 -17.27 7.63
N THR A 89 -6.77 -18.41 7.80
CA THR A 89 -7.28 -18.79 9.11
C THR A 89 -6.16 -19.53 9.81
N HIS A 90 -5.60 -18.87 10.83
CA HIS A 90 -4.93 -19.45 11.99
C HIS A 90 -3.43 -19.54 12.16
N ASN A 91 -2.51 -19.52 11.17
CA ASN A 91 -1.09 -19.65 11.54
C ASN A 91 -0.11 -18.75 10.76
N GLN A 92 0.37 -17.74 11.50
CA GLN A 92 1.63 -17.00 11.39
C GLN A 92 1.81 -16.07 10.18
N PHE A 93 1.81 -14.76 10.45
CA PHE A 93 2.44 -13.79 9.55
C PHE A 93 3.93 -14.11 9.46
N GLU A 94 4.47 -14.22 8.25
CA GLU A 94 5.91 -14.33 8.05
C GLU A 94 6.61 -12.98 8.29
N ASN A 95 7.91 -12.98 8.60
CA ASN A 95 8.70 -11.74 8.77
C ASN A 95 8.71 -10.83 7.53
N ASN A 96 8.33 -11.33 6.35
CA ASN A 96 8.17 -10.49 5.17
C ASN A 96 6.74 -9.92 5.02
N ASP A 97 5.76 -10.50 5.72
CA ASP A 97 4.36 -10.05 5.71
C ASP A 97 4.12 -8.89 6.67
N ILE A 98 4.89 -8.80 7.74
CA ILE A 98 4.86 -7.68 8.68
C ILE A 98 5.26 -6.34 8.05
N HIS A 99 6.10 -6.35 7.01
CA HIS A 99 6.53 -5.14 6.31
C HIS A 99 5.62 -4.78 5.13
N ALA A 100 4.50 -5.50 4.96
CA ALA A 100 3.57 -5.29 3.85
C ALA A 100 2.41 -4.37 4.23
N MET A 101 1.91 -3.65 3.23
CA MET A 101 0.68 -2.85 3.36
C MET A 101 -0.54 -3.69 2.96
N PHE A 102 -1.59 -3.70 3.78
CA PHE A 102 -2.82 -4.48 3.53
C PHE A 102 -4.08 -3.62 3.41
N VAL A 103 -4.94 -3.91 2.43
CA VAL A 103 -6.14 -3.11 2.10
C VAL A 103 -7.35 -3.46 2.96
N TRP A 104 -8.03 -2.43 3.50
CA TRP A 104 -9.23 -2.53 4.35
C TRP A 104 -10.48 -3.06 3.63
N ALA A 105 -10.60 -2.87 2.31
CA ALA A 105 -11.81 -3.14 1.52
C ALA A 105 -12.32 -4.60 1.58
N THR A 106 -11.55 -5.53 2.14
CA THR A 106 -11.91 -6.94 2.32
C THR A 106 -12.46 -7.28 3.71
N PHE A 107 -12.47 -6.36 4.66
CA PHE A 107 -12.95 -6.62 6.01
C PHE A 107 -14.32 -5.98 6.28
N THR A 108 -15.39 -6.68 5.93
CA THR A 108 -16.76 -6.23 6.22
C THR A 108 -17.24 -6.62 7.63
N LYS A 109 -16.55 -7.54 8.32
CA LYS A 109 -16.94 -8.06 9.64
C LYS A 109 -15.97 -7.62 10.75
N ARG A 110 -16.50 -6.96 11.78
CA ARG A 110 -15.77 -6.45 12.97
C ARG A 110 -14.90 -7.49 13.70
N ARG A 111 -15.30 -8.76 13.72
CA ARG A 111 -14.51 -9.85 14.34
C ARG A 111 -13.19 -10.10 13.60
N SER A 112 -13.20 -10.01 12.27
CA SER A 112 -12.01 -10.21 11.44
C SER A 112 -10.98 -9.10 11.65
N HIS A 113 -11.42 -7.85 11.88
CA HIS A 113 -10.52 -6.74 12.22
C HIS A 113 -9.75 -6.99 13.51
N ARG A 114 -10.44 -7.43 14.57
CA ARG A 114 -9.81 -7.68 15.88
C ARG A 114 -8.84 -8.85 15.85
N ALA A 115 -9.19 -9.93 15.15
CA ALA A 115 -8.30 -11.08 15.00
C ALA A 115 -7.02 -10.69 14.25
N TYR A 116 -7.16 -9.92 13.17
CA TYR A 116 -6.03 -9.42 12.40
C TYR A 116 -5.14 -8.50 13.23
N TRP A 117 -5.73 -7.51 13.93
CA TRP A 117 -4.98 -6.61 14.81
C TRP A 117 -4.14 -7.36 15.85
N LYS A 118 -4.75 -8.34 16.53
CA LYS A 118 -4.05 -9.18 17.51
C LYS A 118 -2.88 -9.93 16.89
N ALA A 119 -3.08 -10.51 15.71
CA ALA A 119 -2.05 -11.29 15.04
C ALA A 119 -0.90 -10.40 14.50
N MET A 120 -1.18 -9.16 14.06
CA MET A 120 -0.17 -8.17 13.69
C MET A 120 0.66 -7.71 14.89
N VAL A 121 0.02 -7.36 16.00
CA VAL A 121 0.73 -6.97 17.23
C VAL A 121 1.62 -8.11 17.71
N ALA A 122 1.08 -9.33 17.77
CA ALA A 122 1.85 -10.51 18.18
C ALA A 122 2.99 -10.88 17.22
N ALA A 123 2.95 -10.47 15.96
CA ALA A 123 4.04 -10.66 15.00
C ALA A 123 5.11 -9.56 15.13
N GLN A 124 4.70 -8.33 15.44
CA GLN A 124 5.61 -7.22 15.68
C GLN A 124 6.46 -7.41 16.94
N ASP A 125 5.90 -8.03 17.99
CA ASP A 125 6.62 -8.35 19.24
C ASP A 125 7.68 -9.48 19.08
N ARG A 126 7.72 -10.16 17.92
CA ARG A 126 8.66 -11.27 17.63
C ARG A 126 9.92 -10.83 16.88
N LEU A 127 10.05 -9.55 16.58
CA LEU A 127 11.22 -8.93 15.92
C LEU A 127 12.06 -8.16 16.93
#